data_AF-A0A849WUA2-F1
#
_entry.id   AF-A0A849WUA2-F1
#
_cell.length_a   1.000
_cell.length_b   1.000
_cell.length_c   1.000
_cell.angle_alpha   90.00
_cell.angle_beta   90.00
_cell.angle_gamma   90.00
#
_symmetry.space_group_name_H-M   'P 1'
#
loop_
_entity.id
_entity.type
_entity.pdbx_description
1 polymer ?
#
loop_
_entity_poly.entity_id
_entity_poly.type
_entity_poly.pdbx_seq_one_letter_code
_entity_poly.pdbx_strand_id
1 'polypeptide(L)'
;MKSIFFAVLTLFFTSSSFAESDVSVKVKKMLSNKDFLGARILLKNTLKKGVSFSQWRQIRNLIYHNPGIGYDIIFTLEKMSVKKNYQDSEEVQVNKLIAEGEQLETDKNFQAAIAAFQKAAQLIRKVYPQKVSVDNQQVYFYILHQIARCFFALKNYSEALKIYEFFPRSYYNLRQTQFEKMWTAFYANKIDIAIGAIASQRSPYFSKILEPDSYIVQIYILRKLCRYKEIDYTLKEIKLINELFKNDLVTVKEWAKMDIDTLSLHNLLVVKENENLNFVSLEQRKSERQKILESLTRRYKSDVERLKKGYTKILSFSILSKKITSKNLLKISDLPDAQVLSKTGYEYWTKKDLEEWLDEIGSQYYIGDSKCQ
;
A
#
# COMPACT_ATOMS: atom_id res chain seq x y z
N MET A 1 -48.41 31.75 -55.93
CA MET A 1 -47.07 31.13 -55.93
C MET A 1 -46.52 31.22 -54.51
N LYS A 2 -46.44 30.08 -53.80
CA LYS A 2 -45.91 29.99 -52.43
C LYS A 2 -44.51 29.40 -52.50
N SER A 3 -43.49 30.18 -52.14
CA SER A 3 -42.12 29.68 -52.02
C SER A 3 -41.91 29.08 -50.63
N ILE A 4 -41.65 27.79 -50.59
CA ILE A 4 -41.29 27.02 -49.39
C ILE A 4 -39.77 27.14 -49.23
N PHE A 5 -39.32 27.85 -48.19
CA PHE A 5 -37.92 27.84 -47.76
C PHE A 5 -37.67 26.56 -46.95
N PHE A 6 -36.91 25.63 -47.53
CA PHE A 6 -36.40 24.44 -46.85
C PHE A 6 -35.16 24.84 -46.03
N ALA A 7 -35.29 24.91 -44.71
CA ALA A 7 -34.16 25.03 -43.80
C ALA A 7 -33.47 23.67 -43.68
N VAL A 8 -32.27 23.55 -44.26
CA VAL A 8 -31.38 22.39 -44.05
C VAL A 8 -30.77 22.54 -42.67
N LEU A 9 -31.33 21.85 -41.68
CA LEU A 9 -30.78 21.71 -40.35
C LEU A 9 -29.67 20.64 -40.40
N THR A 10 -28.44 21.06 -40.69
CA THR A 10 -27.25 20.21 -40.55
C THR A 10 -26.99 19.98 -39.06
N LEU A 11 -27.48 18.85 -38.56
CA LEU A 11 -27.09 18.26 -37.28
C LEU A 11 -25.59 17.91 -37.35
N PHE A 12 -24.74 18.80 -36.81
CA PHE A 12 -23.38 18.46 -36.43
C PHE A 12 -23.43 17.46 -35.26
N PHE A 13 -23.55 16.18 -35.58
CA PHE A 13 -23.24 15.11 -34.63
C PHE A 13 -21.74 15.14 -34.35
N THR A 14 -21.37 15.65 -33.18
CA THR A 14 -20.01 15.56 -32.65
C THR A 14 -19.64 14.10 -32.47
N SER A 15 -18.60 13.64 -33.17
CA SER A 15 -18.07 12.27 -33.23
C SER A 15 -17.39 11.78 -31.95
N SER A 16 -17.64 12.41 -30.80
CA SER A 16 -16.98 12.11 -29.53
C SER A 16 -17.54 10.88 -28.80
N SER A 17 -18.69 10.32 -29.21
CA SER A 17 -19.30 9.16 -28.55
C SER A 17 -18.78 7.79 -29.03
N PHE A 18 -18.09 7.71 -30.17
CA PHE A 18 -17.62 6.44 -30.73
C PHE A 18 -16.26 5.95 -30.18
N ALA A 19 -15.47 6.81 -29.51
CA ALA A 19 -14.16 6.44 -28.97
C ALA A 19 -14.25 5.79 -27.57
N GLU A 20 -15.35 6.01 -26.82
CA GLU A 20 -15.48 5.52 -25.44
C GLU A 20 -15.68 4.00 -25.35
N SER A 21 -16.28 3.36 -26.35
CA SER A 21 -16.53 1.92 -26.35
C SER A 21 -15.31 1.07 -26.74
N ASP A 22 -14.28 1.65 -27.35
CA ASP A 22 -13.23 0.87 -28.03
C ASP A 22 -12.11 0.41 -27.08
N VAL A 23 -11.61 1.27 -26.19
CA VAL A 23 -10.48 0.92 -25.31
C VAL A 23 -10.86 -0.17 -24.30
N SER A 24 -12.00 -0.02 -23.63
CA SER A 24 -12.47 -1.00 -22.64
C SER A 24 -12.71 -2.38 -23.27
N VAL A 25 -13.23 -2.44 -24.50
CA VAL A 25 -13.43 -3.69 -25.24
C VAL A 25 -12.08 -4.31 -25.63
N LYS A 26 -11.14 -3.51 -26.15
CA LYS A 26 -9.79 -3.96 -26.50
C LYS A 26 -9.04 -4.52 -25.29
N VAL A 27 -9.08 -3.81 -24.16
CA VAL A 27 -8.46 -4.23 -22.91
C VAL A 27 -9.10 -5.52 -22.40
N LYS A 28 -10.43 -5.62 -22.34
CA LYS A 28 -11.12 -6.86 -21.94
C LYS A 28 -10.72 -8.05 -22.84
N LYS A 29 -10.60 -7.83 -24.15
CA LYS A 29 -10.15 -8.86 -25.10
C LYS A 29 -8.69 -9.26 -24.86
N MET A 30 -7.80 -8.32 -24.55
CA MET A 30 -6.42 -8.65 -24.17
C MET A 30 -6.37 -9.46 -22.87
N LEU A 31 -7.12 -9.04 -21.85
CA LEU A 31 -7.19 -9.72 -20.55
C LEU A 31 -7.73 -11.14 -20.67
N SER A 32 -8.77 -11.36 -21.48
CA SER A 32 -9.31 -12.72 -21.74
C SER A 32 -8.29 -13.62 -22.45
N ASN A 33 -7.37 -13.04 -23.21
CA ASN A 33 -6.25 -13.74 -23.87
C ASN A 33 -4.96 -13.76 -23.04
N LYS A 34 -5.01 -13.34 -21.75
CA LYS A 34 -3.85 -13.23 -20.85
C LYS A 34 -2.73 -12.30 -21.36
N ASP A 35 -3.05 -11.37 -22.26
CA ASP A 35 -2.13 -10.34 -22.76
C ASP A 35 -2.10 -9.13 -21.81
N PHE A 36 -1.54 -9.34 -20.62
CA PHE A 36 -1.50 -8.31 -19.57
C PHE A 36 -0.58 -7.14 -19.94
N LEU A 37 0.53 -7.40 -20.64
CA LEU A 37 1.43 -6.33 -21.07
C LEU A 37 0.79 -5.46 -22.16
N GLY A 38 0.11 -6.06 -23.14
CA GLY A 38 -0.64 -5.32 -24.15
C GLY A 38 -1.73 -4.47 -23.51
N ALA A 39 -2.49 -5.04 -22.57
CA ALA A 39 -3.51 -4.31 -21.80
C ALA A 39 -2.90 -3.12 -21.05
N ARG A 40 -1.80 -3.35 -20.33
CA ARG A 40 -1.06 -2.32 -19.61
C ARG A 40 -0.61 -1.18 -20.53
N ILE A 41 -0.01 -1.50 -21.68
CA ILE A 41 0.49 -0.49 -22.63
C ILE A 41 -0.67 0.34 -23.19
N LEU A 42 -1.75 -0.33 -23.61
CA LEU A 42 -2.93 0.35 -24.15
C LEU A 42 -3.54 1.29 -23.11
N LEU A 43 -3.67 0.84 -21.85
CA LEU A 43 -4.17 1.66 -20.75
C LEU A 43 -3.26 2.86 -20.48
N LYS A 44 -1.95 2.67 -20.34
CA LYS A 44 -0.98 3.77 -20.12
C LYS A 44 -1.01 4.79 -21.25
N ASN A 45 -1.08 4.34 -22.50
CA ASN A 45 -1.15 5.22 -23.66
C ASN A 45 -2.47 6.00 -23.71
N THR A 46 -3.57 5.35 -23.34
CA THR A 46 -4.89 6.00 -23.26
C THR A 46 -4.89 7.07 -22.18
N LEU A 47 -4.40 6.75 -20.97
CA LEU A 47 -4.30 7.69 -19.85
C LEU A 47 -3.43 8.91 -20.19
N LYS A 48 -2.30 8.72 -20.88
CA LYS A 48 -1.42 9.83 -21.32
C LYS A 48 -2.08 10.82 -22.27
N LYS A 49 -3.02 10.38 -23.10
CA LYS A 49 -3.77 11.25 -24.03
C LYS A 49 -4.82 12.11 -23.31
N GLY A 50 -5.08 11.79 -22.04
CA GLY A 50 -6.20 12.30 -21.28
C GLY A 50 -7.49 11.59 -21.68
N VAL A 51 -8.26 11.22 -20.67
CA VAL A 51 -9.51 10.46 -20.79
C VAL A 51 -10.68 11.28 -20.27
N SER A 52 -11.89 10.99 -20.76
CA SER A 52 -13.11 11.45 -20.10
C SER A 52 -13.23 10.83 -18.71
N PHE A 53 -14.04 11.42 -17.82
CA PHE A 53 -14.27 10.83 -16.51
C PHE A 53 -14.91 9.44 -16.59
N SER A 54 -15.87 9.24 -17.50
CA SER A 54 -16.48 7.93 -17.78
C SER A 54 -15.43 6.89 -18.16
N GLN A 55 -14.53 7.24 -19.10
CA GLN A 55 -13.41 6.38 -19.49
C GLN A 55 -12.44 6.12 -18.33
N TRP A 56 -12.10 7.14 -17.55
CA TRP A 56 -11.24 7.00 -16.38
C TRP A 56 -11.83 6.02 -15.38
N ARG A 57 -13.13 6.12 -15.07
CA ARG A 57 -13.85 5.20 -14.18
C ARG A 57 -13.84 3.76 -14.71
N GLN A 58 -14.06 3.57 -16.01
CA GLN A 58 -13.98 2.24 -16.63
C GLN A 58 -12.56 1.65 -16.57
N ILE A 59 -11.56 2.45 -16.91
CA ILE A 59 -10.14 2.06 -16.85
C ILE A 59 -9.76 1.69 -15.42
N ARG A 60 -10.19 2.49 -14.44
CA ARG A 60 -9.98 2.25 -13.02
C ARG A 60 -10.54 0.92 -12.57
N ASN A 61 -11.80 0.65 -12.93
CA ASN A 61 -12.45 -0.62 -12.60
C ASN A 61 -11.72 -1.81 -13.24
N LEU A 62 -11.28 -1.68 -14.50
CA LEU A 62 -10.48 -2.70 -15.18
C LEU A 62 -9.15 -2.96 -14.45
N ILE A 63 -8.47 -1.90 -14.02
CA ILE A 63 -7.18 -2.02 -13.35
C ILE A 63 -7.32 -2.76 -12.02
N TYR A 64 -8.29 -2.37 -11.18
CA TYR A 64 -8.46 -2.97 -9.85
C TYR A 64 -8.82 -4.46 -9.89
N HIS A 65 -9.56 -4.90 -10.91
CA HIS A 65 -9.95 -6.31 -11.05
C HIS A 65 -8.90 -7.17 -11.76
N ASN A 66 -7.81 -6.57 -12.25
CA ASN A 66 -6.82 -7.28 -13.06
C ASN A 66 -5.39 -6.96 -12.60
N PRO A 67 -4.98 -7.37 -11.39
CA PRO A 67 -3.66 -7.07 -10.84
C PRO A 67 -2.49 -7.58 -11.71
N GLY A 68 -2.74 -8.53 -12.63
CA GLY A 68 -1.76 -9.01 -13.60
C GLY A 68 -1.19 -7.94 -14.54
N ILE A 69 -1.86 -6.79 -14.72
CA ILE A 69 -1.33 -5.66 -15.50
C ILE A 69 -0.31 -4.82 -14.71
N GLY A 70 -0.06 -5.14 -13.44
CA GLY A 70 0.87 -4.48 -12.53
C GLY A 70 0.18 -3.53 -11.55
N TYR A 71 0.44 -3.69 -10.24
CA TYR A 71 -0.12 -2.81 -9.18
C TYR A 71 0.35 -1.36 -9.28
N ASP A 72 1.53 -1.12 -9.86
CA ASP A 72 2.09 0.22 -10.01
C ASP A 72 1.25 1.15 -10.90
N ILE A 73 0.42 0.59 -11.79
CA ILE A 73 -0.49 1.39 -12.62
C ILE A 73 -1.62 2.00 -11.79
N ILE A 74 -2.03 1.36 -10.67
CA ILE A 74 -3.03 1.90 -9.74
C ILE A 74 -2.53 3.23 -9.19
N PHE A 75 -1.33 3.25 -8.63
CA PHE A 75 -0.75 4.48 -8.07
C PHE A 75 -0.55 5.58 -9.12
N THR A 76 -0.24 5.20 -10.35
CA THR A 76 -0.13 6.15 -11.46
C THR A 76 -1.48 6.77 -11.80
N LEU A 77 -2.54 5.95 -11.82
CA LEU A 77 -3.91 6.39 -12.10
C LEU A 77 -4.43 7.36 -11.04
N GLU A 78 -4.20 7.06 -9.76
CA GLU A 78 -4.66 7.91 -8.65
C GLU A 78 -3.95 9.28 -8.64
N LYS A 79 -2.71 9.36 -9.15
CA LYS A 79 -1.97 10.63 -9.27
C LYS A 79 -2.35 11.49 -10.48
N MET A 80 -3.14 10.95 -11.42
CA MET A 80 -3.51 11.69 -12.62
C MET A 80 -4.71 12.60 -12.37
N SER A 81 -4.54 13.90 -12.62
CA SER A 81 -5.67 14.82 -12.70
C SER A 81 -6.51 14.51 -13.94
N VAL A 82 -7.77 14.09 -13.75
CA VAL A 82 -8.76 14.04 -14.84
C VAL A 82 -8.86 15.45 -15.45
N LYS A 83 -8.93 15.57 -16.79
CA LYS A 83 -9.09 16.89 -17.44
C LYS A 83 -10.31 17.58 -16.82
N LYS A 84 -10.12 18.78 -16.27
CA LYS A 84 -11.09 19.56 -15.47
C LYS A 84 -12.49 19.73 -16.08
N ASN A 85 -12.65 19.49 -17.39
CA ASN A 85 -13.84 19.88 -18.13
C ASN A 85 -15.04 18.91 -18.00
N TYR A 86 -14.89 17.75 -17.34
CA TYR A 86 -15.98 16.76 -17.20
C TYR A 86 -15.92 16.00 -15.86
N GLN A 87 -15.57 16.67 -14.77
CA GLN A 87 -15.74 16.07 -13.45
C GLN A 87 -17.18 16.32 -12.96
N ASP A 88 -17.84 15.27 -12.47
CA ASP A 88 -19.11 15.41 -11.77
C ASP A 88 -18.88 16.37 -10.59
N SER A 89 -19.77 17.35 -10.40
CA SER A 89 -19.69 18.31 -9.29
C SER A 89 -19.49 17.63 -7.94
N GLU A 90 -20.09 16.45 -7.74
CA GLU A 90 -19.96 15.66 -6.52
C GLU A 90 -18.57 15.01 -6.40
N GLU A 91 -17.99 14.54 -7.50
CA GLU A 91 -16.64 13.97 -7.52
C GLU A 91 -15.57 15.05 -7.30
N VAL A 92 -15.74 16.24 -7.91
CA VAL A 92 -14.89 17.40 -7.62
C VAL A 92 -14.91 17.70 -6.12
N GLN A 93 -16.10 17.68 -5.52
CA GLN A 93 -16.25 17.95 -4.10
C GLN A 93 -15.61 16.87 -3.24
N VAL A 94 -15.76 15.58 -3.58
CA VAL A 94 -15.08 14.47 -2.90
C VAL A 94 -13.57 14.62 -2.98
N ASN A 95 -13.01 14.83 -4.18
CA ASN A 95 -11.57 14.99 -4.38
C ASN A 95 -11.02 16.21 -3.64
N LYS A 96 -11.78 17.31 -3.61
CA LYS A 96 -11.44 18.50 -2.81
C LYS A 96 -11.37 18.18 -1.32
N LEU A 97 -12.36 17.47 -0.78
CA LEU A 97 -12.40 17.09 0.64
C LEU A 97 -11.28 16.10 1.00
N ILE A 98 -10.93 15.17 0.10
CA ILE A 98 -9.78 14.28 0.28
C ILE A 98 -8.50 15.10 0.35
N ALA A 99 -8.24 15.97 -0.63
CA ALA A 99 -7.05 16.81 -0.66
C ALA A 99 -6.96 17.77 0.55
N GLU A 100 -8.11 18.30 1.00
CA GLU A 100 -8.20 19.08 2.24
C GLU A 100 -7.82 18.23 3.46
N GLY A 101 -8.34 17.01 3.56
CA GLY A 101 -7.99 16.06 4.62
C GLY A 101 -6.50 15.70 4.64
N GLU A 102 -5.91 15.41 3.47
CA GLU A 102 -4.48 15.10 3.32
C GLU A 102 -3.59 16.30 3.72
N GLN A 103 -3.99 17.52 3.36
CA GLN A 103 -3.29 18.73 3.78
C GLN A 103 -3.38 18.91 5.29
N LEU A 104 -4.56 18.73 5.88
CA LEU A 104 -4.76 18.83 7.34
C LEU A 104 -3.97 17.74 8.10
N GLU A 105 -3.85 16.54 7.55
CA GLU A 105 -3.02 15.45 8.07
C GLU A 105 -1.53 15.83 8.04
N THR A 106 -1.06 16.41 6.93
CA THR A 106 0.31 16.97 6.79
C THR A 106 0.58 18.07 7.82
N ASP A 107 -0.40 18.93 8.07
CA ASP A 107 -0.35 20.00 9.06
C ASP A 107 -0.53 19.49 10.51
N LYS A 108 -0.62 18.17 10.71
CA LYS A 108 -0.85 17.48 11.99
C LYS A 108 -2.16 17.86 12.69
N ASN A 109 -3.12 18.43 11.96
CA ASN A 109 -4.47 18.72 12.43
C ASN A 109 -5.40 17.52 12.20
N PHE A 110 -5.11 16.42 12.89
CA PHE A 110 -5.77 15.12 12.65
C PHE A 110 -7.27 15.13 12.92
N GLN A 111 -7.75 15.95 13.86
CA GLN A 111 -9.19 16.05 14.15
C GLN A 111 -9.95 16.71 12.99
N ALA A 112 -9.41 17.78 12.43
CA ALA A 112 -9.99 18.42 11.25
C ALA A 112 -9.85 17.53 10.01
N ALA A 113 -8.72 16.83 9.86
CA ALA A 113 -8.52 15.86 8.78
C ALA A 113 -9.59 14.75 8.82
N ILE A 114 -9.85 14.17 10.01
CA ILE A 114 -10.93 13.18 10.20
C ILE A 114 -12.28 13.77 9.77
N ALA A 115 -12.59 15.01 10.15
CA ALA A 115 -13.85 15.63 9.78
C ALA A 115 -13.98 15.83 8.25
N ALA A 116 -12.90 16.24 7.57
CA ALA A 116 -12.86 16.38 6.11
C ALA A 116 -13.06 15.01 5.42
N PHE A 117 -12.33 13.99 5.86
CA PHE A 117 -12.45 12.63 5.35
C PHE A 117 -13.84 12.02 5.62
N GLN A 118 -14.43 12.25 6.80
CA GLN A 118 -15.79 11.81 7.11
C GLN A 118 -16.83 12.45 6.18
N LYS A 119 -16.69 13.75 5.88
CA LYS A 119 -17.54 14.44 4.89
C LYS A 119 -17.38 13.80 3.51
N ALA A 120 -16.16 13.49 3.08
CA ALA A 120 -15.90 12.81 1.81
C ALA A 120 -16.55 11.41 1.76
N ALA A 121 -16.39 10.62 2.82
CA ALA A 121 -17.00 9.29 2.96
C ALA A 121 -18.54 9.35 2.94
N GLN A 122 -19.13 10.33 3.63
CA GLN A 122 -20.58 10.55 3.64
C GLN A 122 -21.10 10.94 2.25
N LEU A 123 -20.40 11.81 1.52
CA LEU A 123 -20.74 12.15 0.14
C LEU A 123 -20.73 10.90 -0.74
N ILE A 124 -19.67 10.10 -0.69
CA ILE A 124 -19.61 8.84 -1.45
C ILE A 124 -20.79 7.93 -1.11
N ARG A 125 -21.13 7.78 0.17
CA ARG A 125 -22.28 6.95 0.58
C ARG A 125 -23.63 7.50 0.14
N LYS A 126 -23.82 8.82 0.20
CA LYS A 126 -25.08 9.49 -0.17
C LYS A 126 -25.35 9.44 -1.67
N VAL A 127 -24.31 9.65 -2.47
CA VAL A 127 -24.37 9.64 -3.94
C VAL A 127 -24.51 8.22 -4.48
N TYR A 128 -23.94 7.24 -3.76
CA TYR A 128 -23.89 5.84 -4.17
C TYR A 128 -24.54 4.90 -3.11
N PRO A 129 -25.82 5.09 -2.73
CA PRO A 129 -26.40 4.46 -1.53
C PRO A 129 -26.80 2.98 -1.71
N GLN A 130 -27.17 2.56 -2.92
CA GLN A 130 -27.53 1.16 -3.25
C GLN A 130 -26.34 0.33 -3.73
N LYS A 131 -25.22 1.00 -3.97
CA LYS A 131 -23.99 0.49 -4.51
C LYS A 131 -22.97 1.53 -4.11
N VAL A 132 -22.17 1.37 -3.05
CA VAL A 132 -20.79 1.89 -3.16
C VAL A 132 -20.30 1.18 -4.41
N SER A 133 -20.41 1.84 -5.57
CA SER A 133 -20.32 1.09 -6.82
C SER A 133 -18.99 0.39 -6.81
N VAL A 134 -18.93 -0.82 -7.37
CA VAL A 134 -17.68 -1.55 -7.55
C VAL A 134 -16.55 -0.61 -8.02
N ASP A 135 -16.92 0.46 -8.73
CA ASP A 135 -16.03 1.50 -9.24
C ASP A 135 -15.47 2.50 -8.18
N ASN A 136 -16.21 2.83 -7.10
CA ASN A 136 -15.78 3.81 -6.07
C ASN A 136 -15.39 3.18 -4.73
N GLN A 137 -15.49 1.85 -4.62
CA GLN A 137 -15.21 1.12 -3.39
C GLN A 137 -13.78 1.33 -2.89
N GLN A 138 -12.81 1.44 -3.80
CA GLN A 138 -11.40 1.65 -3.45
C GLN A 138 -11.13 3.05 -2.89
N VAL A 139 -11.80 4.10 -3.41
CA VAL A 139 -11.73 5.46 -2.83
C VAL A 139 -12.28 5.45 -1.42
N TYR A 140 -13.42 4.81 -1.23
CA TYR A 140 -14.06 4.73 0.08
C TYR A 140 -13.14 4.07 1.10
N PHE A 141 -12.51 2.95 0.73
CA PHE A 141 -11.52 2.29 1.59
C PHE A 141 -10.27 3.13 1.79
N TYR A 142 -9.79 3.84 0.77
CA TYR A 142 -8.69 4.80 0.95
C TYR A 142 -9.02 5.87 2.00
N ILE A 143 -10.21 6.48 1.93
CA ILE A 143 -10.64 7.47 2.92
C ILE A 143 -10.72 6.85 4.32
N LEU A 144 -11.30 5.65 4.46
CA LEU A 144 -11.32 4.96 5.75
C LEU A 144 -9.91 4.68 6.28
N HIS A 145 -8.97 4.33 5.41
CA HIS A 145 -7.58 4.09 5.77
C HIS A 145 -6.92 5.36 6.31
N GLN A 146 -7.13 6.51 5.66
CA GLN A 146 -6.64 7.79 6.16
C GLN A 146 -7.28 8.19 7.50
N ILE A 147 -8.58 7.93 7.69
CA ILE A 147 -9.24 8.15 8.99
C ILE A 147 -8.61 7.27 10.08
N ALA A 148 -8.32 6.00 9.79
CA ALA A 148 -7.68 5.09 10.73
C ALA A 148 -6.28 5.58 11.14
N ARG A 149 -5.49 6.08 10.18
CA ARG A 149 -4.18 6.71 10.42
C ARG A 149 -4.28 7.96 11.28
N CYS A 150 -5.26 8.82 11.04
CA CYS A 150 -5.51 9.99 11.88
C CYS A 150 -5.89 9.59 13.32
N PHE A 151 -6.75 8.58 13.51
CA PHE A 151 -7.06 8.09 14.86
C PHE A 151 -5.84 7.48 15.55
N PHE A 152 -5.00 6.76 14.81
CA PHE A 152 -3.74 6.23 15.31
C PHE A 152 -2.81 7.37 15.76
N ALA A 153 -2.68 8.43 14.95
CA ALA A 153 -1.89 9.62 15.26
C ALA A 153 -2.35 10.33 16.54
N LEU A 154 -3.67 10.38 16.75
CA LEU A 154 -4.31 10.88 17.97
C LEU A 154 -4.20 9.93 19.16
N LYS A 155 -3.48 8.81 19.03
CA LYS A 155 -3.35 7.73 20.02
C LYS A 155 -4.69 7.08 20.41
N ASN A 156 -5.72 7.27 19.59
CA ASN A 156 -7.00 6.60 19.76
C ASN A 156 -6.97 5.25 19.05
N TYR A 157 -6.13 4.34 19.57
CA TYR A 157 -5.88 3.04 18.96
C TYR A 157 -7.14 2.17 18.89
N SER A 158 -8.08 2.35 19.82
CA SER A 158 -9.36 1.62 19.81
C SER A 158 -10.21 1.98 18.59
N GLU A 159 -10.37 3.27 18.27
CA GLU A 159 -11.14 3.68 17.09
C GLU A 159 -10.40 3.35 15.79
N ALA A 160 -9.07 3.56 15.75
CA ALA A 160 -8.26 3.15 14.61
C ALA A 160 -8.42 1.65 14.31
N LEU A 161 -8.38 0.81 15.36
CA LEU A 161 -8.47 -0.64 15.21
C LEU A 161 -9.82 -1.09 14.63
N LYS A 162 -10.93 -0.50 15.10
CA LYS A 162 -12.27 -0.79 14.56
C LYS A 162 -12.34 -0.58 13.05
N ILE A 163 -11.63 0.43 12.54
CA ILE A 163 -11.59 0.72 11.10
C ILE A 163 -10.69 -0.29 10.38
N TYR A 164 -9.50 -0.60 10.92
CA TYR A 164 -8.60 -1.59 10.33
C TYR A 164 -9.19 -3.00 10.22
N GLU A 165 -10.19 -3.34 11.04
CA GLU A 165 -10.92 -4.61 10.94
C GLU A 165 -11.85 -4.71 9.73
N PHE A 166 -12.22 -3.59 9.11
CA PHE A 166 -13.21 -3.54 8.03
C PHE A 166 -12.64 -3.78 6.63
N PHE A 167 -11.32 -3.68 6.43
CA PHE A 167 -10.74 -3.73 5.08
C PHE A 167 -10.88 -5.11 4.42
N PRO A 168 -11.53 -5.21 3.25
CA PRO A 168 -11.68 -6.49 2.56
C PRO A 168 -10.42 -6.88 1.79
N ARG A 169 -10.37 -8.15 1.38
CA ARG A 169 -9.31 -8.72 0.52
C ARG A 169 -9.14 -8.03 -0.83
N SER A 170 -10.17 -7.34 -1.31
CA SER A 170 -10.13 -6.59 -2.55
C SER A 170 -9.48 -5.21 -2.42
N TYR A 171 -9.17 -4.74 -1.20
CA TYR A 171 -8.53 -3.44 -1.03
C TYR A 171 -7.06 -3.50 -1.46
N TYR A 172 -6.65 -2.63 -2.39
CA TYR A 172 -5.31 -2.69 -2.99
C TYR A 172 -4.17 -2.48 -1.97
N ASN A 173 -4.42 -1.73 -0.90
CA ASN A 173 -3.47 -1.51 0.19
C ASN A 173 -3.69 -2.47 1.37
N LEU A 174 -4.33 -3.63 1.17
CA LEU A 174 -4.62 -4.55 2.28
C LEU A 174 -3.36 -4.95 3.06
N ARG A 175 -2.23 -5.23 2.39
CA ARG A 175 -0.96 -5.56 3.09
C ARG A 175 -0.56 -4.46 4.06
N GLN A 176 -0.56 -3.20 3.59
CA GLN A 176 -0.25 -2.04 4.40
C GLN A 176 -1.23 -1.89 5.57
N THR A 177 -2.54 -2.07 5.34
CA THR A 177 -3.50 -2.02 6.45
C THR A 177 -3.30 -3.15 7.47
N GLN A 178 -2.81 -4.33 7.07
CA GLN A 178 -2.46 -5.39 8.03
C GLN A 178 -1.20 -5.03 8.84
N PHE A 179 -0.22 -4.38 8.20
CA PHE A 179 0.94 -3.84 8.89
C PHE A 179 0.56 -2.78 9.93
N GLU A 180 -0.30 -1.83 9.56
CA GLU A 180 -0.80 -0.79 10.46
C GLU A 180 -1.75 -1.34 11.53
N LYS A 181 -2.57 -2.35 11.19
CA LYS A 181 -3.43 -3.08 12.13
C LYS A 181 -2.61 -3.78 13.21
N MET A 182 -1.49 -4.41 12.84
CA MET A 182 -0.58 -5.04 13.80
C MET A 182 -0.13 -4.05 14.87
N TRP A 183 0.38 -2.89 14.46
CA TRP A 183 0.82 -1.84 15.38
C TRP A 183 -0.33 -1.29 16.22
N THR A 184 -1.44 -0.95 15.57
CA THR A 184 -2.63 -0.42 16.24
C THR A 184 -3.15 -1.38 17.32
N ALA A 185 -3.23 -2.67 16.98
CA ALA A 185 -3.67 -3.71 17.90
C ALA A 185 -2.66 -3.91 19.05
N PHE A 186 -1.35 -3.89 18.76
CA PHE A 186 -0.31 -3.97 19.78
C PHE A 186 -0.44 -2.82 20.79
N TYR A 187 -0.59 -1.58 20.32
CA TYR A 187 -0.77 -0.41 21.17
C TYR A 187 -2.11 -0.40 21.93
N ALA A 188 -3.16 -0.95 21.33
CA ALA A 188 -4.44 -1.16 22.01
C ALA A 188 -4.43 -2.35 23.00
N ASN A 189 -3.27 -2.99 23.22
CA ASN A 189 -3.09 -4.19 24.03
C ASN A 189 -4.00 -5.37 23.60
N LYS A 190 -4.31 -5.45 22.29
CA LYS A 190 -5.04 -6.53 21.63
C LYS A 190 -4.06 -7.49 20.95
N ILE A 191 -3.36 -8.25 21.79
CA ILE A 191 -2.20 -9.07 21.39
C ILE A 191 -2.58 -10.17 20.39
N ASP A 192 -3.73 -10.79 20.56
CA ASP A 192 -4.32 -11.77 19.66
C ASP A 192 -4.51 -11.21 18.25
N ILE A 193 -5.06 -10.00 18.15
CA ILE A 193 -5.27 -9.32 16.87
C ILE A 193 -3.93 -8.93 16.23
N ALA A 194 -2.96 -8.46 17.02
CA ALA A 194 -1.63 -8.11 16.53
C ALA A 194 -0.90 -9.32 15.94
N ILE A 195 -0.92 -10.48 16.62
CA ILE A 195 -0.35 -11.73 16.09
C ILE A 195 -1.09 -12.17 14.81
N GLY A 196 -2.42 -12.08 14.80
CA GLY A 196 -3.22 -12.41 13.61
C GLY A 196 -2.88 -11.54 12.40
N ALA A 197 -2.61 -10.25 12.62
CA ALA A 197 -2.17 -9.33 11.58
C ALA A 197 -0.75 -9.66 11.06
N ILE A 198 0.18 -10.02 11.95
CA ILE A 198 1.53 -10.51 11.56
C ILE A 198 1.41 -11.79 10.72
N ALA A 199 0.60 -12.75 11.15
CA ALA A 199 0.39 -14.00 10.43
C ALA A 199 -0.26 -13.77 9.06
N SER A 200 -1.19 -12.80 8.97
CA SER A 200 -1.81 -12.41 7.71
C SER A 200 -0.78 -11.86 6.72
N GLN A 201 0.13 -10.99 7.17
CA GLN A 201 1.22 -10.46 6.35
C GLN A 201 2.20 -11.55 5.87
N ARG A 202 2.40 -12.61 6.66
CA ARG A 202 3.21 -13.79 6.30
C ARG A 202 2.55 -14.70 5.26
N SER A 203 1.27 -14.50 4.96
CA SER A 203 0.59 -15.40 4.02
C SER A 203 1.28 -15.37 2.65
N PRO A 204 1.36 -16.52 1.94
CA PRO A 204 1.93 -16.57 0.58
C PRO A 204 1.28 -15.62 -0.43
N TYR A 205 0.13 -15.07 -0.07
CA TYR A 205 -0.59 -14.06 -0.83
C TYR A 205 0.15 -12.70 -0.90
N PHE A 206 0.80 -12.27 0.18
CA PHE A 206 1.42 -10.93 0.25
C PHE A 206 2.92 -10.97 -0.01
N SER A 207 3.68 -11.59 0.89
CA SER A 207 5.12 -11.60 0.80
C SER A 207 5.72 -12.83 1.45
N LYS A 208 6.87 -13.26 0.93
CA LYS A 208 7.69 -14.33 1.52
C LYS A 208 8.45 -13.87 2.76
N ILE A 209 8.66 -12.56 2.91
CA ILE A 209 9.37 -11.95 4.03
C ILE A 209 8.48 -10.87 4.65
N LEU A 210 8.59 -10.67 5.96
CA LEU A 210 7.90 -9.55 6.59
C LEU A 210 8.72 -8.27 6.45
N GLU A 211 8.10 -7.13 6.75
CA GLU A 211 8.87 -5.95 7.10
C GLU A 211 9.64 -6.23 8.42
N PRO A 212 10.89 -5.77 8.57
CA PRO A 212 11.68 -5.96 9.78
C PRO A 212 10.90 -5.61 11.06
N ASP A 213 10.08 -4.56 11.01
CA ASP A 213 9.31 -4.08 12.16
C ASP A 213 8.16 -5.03 12.55
N SER A 214 7.71 -5.91 11.66
CA SER A 214 6.78 -6.95 12.08
C SER A 214 7.45 -7.97 13.00
N TYR A 215 8.74 -8.25 12.79
CA TYR A 215 9.49 -9.15 13.66
C TYR A 215 9.74 -8.54 15.04
N ILE A 216 10.00 -7.23 15.13
CA ILE A 216 10.21 -6.61 16.44
C ILE A 216 8.94 -6.71 17.30
N VAL A 217 7.78 -6.37 16.72
CA VAL A 217 6.48 -6.50 17.41
C VAL A 217 6.21 -7.95 17.78
N GLN A 218 6.49 -8.89 16.88
CA GLN A 218 6.35 -10.32 17.18
C GLN A 218 7.19 -10.74 18.39
N ILE A 219 8.46 -10.33 18.46
CA ILE A 219 9.36 -10.68 19.57
C ILE A 219 8.89 -10.06 20.88
N TYR A 220 8.45 -8.80 20.87
CA TYR A 220 7.88 -8.15 22.05
C TYR A 220 6.66 -8.91 22.58
N ILE A 221 5.74 -9.27 21.69
CA ILE A 221 4.55 -10.03 22.03
C ILE A 221 4.94 -11.39 22.62
N LEU A 222 5.81 -12.14 21.94
CA LEU A 222 6.25 -13.46 22.41
C LEU A 222 6.94 -13.38 23.77
N ARG A 223 7.75 -12.35 24.02
CA ARG A 223 8.38 -12.14 25.32
C ARG A 223 7.36 -11.83 26.40
N LYS A 224 6.39 -10.96 26.13
CA LYS A 224 5.28 -10.66 27.06
C LYS A 224 4.47 -11.92 27.42
N LEU A 225 4.39 -12.87 26.49
CA LEU A 225 3.74 -14.17 26.68
C LEU A 225 4.69 -15.26 27.21
N CYS A 226 5.95 -14.94 27.53
CA CYS A 226 6.99 -15.87 27.98
C CYS A 226 7.25 -17.04 27.01
N ARG A 227 7.09 -16.80 25.70
CA ARG A 227 7.22 -17.78 24.60
C ARG A 227 8.64 -17.80 24.03
N TYR A 228 9.63 -18.16 24.86
CA TYR A 228 11.05 -18.06 24.52
C TYR A 228 11.48 -19.00 23.38
N LYS A 229 10.87 -20.19 23.26
CA LYS A 229 11.16 -21.12 22.15
C LYS A 229 10.78 -20.51 20.80
N GLU A 230 9.65 -19.80 20.76
CA GLU A 230 9.16 -19.11 19.58
C GLU A 230 10.01 -17.88 19.22
N ILE A 231 10.55 -17.18 20.22
CA ILE A 231 11.55 -16.13 20.00
C ILE A 231 12.78 -16.72 19.29
N ASP A 232 13.24 -17.90 19.71
CA ASP A 232 14.40 -18.56 19.08
C ASP A 232 14.14 -18.97 17.63
N TYR A 233 12.93 -19.43 17.29
CA TYR A 233 12.55 -19.68 15.90
C TYR A 233 12.52 -18.38 15.09
N THR A 234 11.93 -17.32 15.66
CA THR A 234 11.85 -16.00 15.02
C THR A 234 13.26 -15.42 14.77
N LEU A 235 14.17 -15.56 15.73
CA LEU A 235 15.58 -15.16 15.62
C LEU A 235 16.32 -15.92 14.52
N LYS A 236 16.10 -17.23 14.39
CA LYS A 236 16.71 -18.03 13.31
C LYS A 236 16.25 -17.55 11.94
N GLU A 237 14.97 -17.24 11.79
CA GLU A 237 14.41 -16.70 10.54
C GLU A 237 15.03 -15.33 10.20
N ILE A 238 15.07 -14.39 11.15
CA ILE A 238 15.71 -13.08 10.98
C ILE A 238 17.18 -13.22 10.55
N LYS A 239 17.93 -14.14 11.18
CA LYS A 239 19.34 -14.40 10.82
C LYS A 239 19.48 -14.88 9.38
N LEU A 240 18.67 -15.87 8.99
CA LEU A 240 18.68 -16.41 7.62
C LEU A 240 18.39 -15.30 6.60
N ILE A 241 17.35 -14.49 6.82
CA ILE A 241 16.99 -13.40 5.92
C ILE A 241 18.11 -12.34 5.87
N ASN A 242 18.66 -11.99 7.03
CA ASN A 242 19.75 -11.03 7.11
C ASN A 242 21.01 -11.52 6.36
N GLU A 243 21.34 -12.81 6.43
CA GLU A 243 22.45 -13.42 5.68
C GLU A 243 22.19 -13.43 4.17
N LEU A 244 20.97 -13.76 3.74
CA LEU A 244 20.57 -13.70 2.32
C LEU A 244 20.84 -12.32 1.72
N PHE A 245 20.47 -11.26 2.44
CA PHE A 245 20.69 -9.90 1.96
C PHE A 245 22.14 -9.45 2.11
N LYS A 246 22.82 -9.72 3.25
CA LYS A 246 24.21 -9.27 3.46
C LYS A 246 25.20 -9.87 2.47
N ASN A 247 24.96 -11.10 2.04
CA ASN A 247 25.83 -11.81 1.10
C ASN A 247 25.41 -11.60 -0.36
N ASP A 248 24.48 -10.67 -0.63
CA ASP A 248 23.95 -10.34 -1.96
C ASP A 248 23.47 -11.59 -2.73
N LEU A 249 22.90 -12.57 -2.02
CA LEU A 249 22.45 -13.85 -2.57
C LEU A 249 21.08 -13.76 -3.27
N VAL A 250 20.46 -12.58 -3.27
CA VAL A 250 19.12 -12.37 -3.83
C VAL A 250 19.26 -11.55 -5.10
N THR A 251 18.95 -12.14 -6.25
CA THR A 251 18.89 -11.40 -7.51
C THR A 251 17.66 -10.49 -7.58
N VAL A 252 17.65 -9.49 -8.48
CA VAL A 252 16.47 -8.65 -8.77
C VAL A 252 15.24 -9.52 -9.05
N LYS A 253 15.42 -10.63 -9.77
CA LYS A 253 14.35 -11.57 -10.14
C LYS A 253 13.80 -12.31 -8.92
N GLU A 254 14.65 -12.74 -7.99
CA GLU A 254 14.22 -13.43 -6.78
C GLU A 254 13.56 -12.47 -5.81
N TRP A 255 14.13 -11.29 -5.60
CA TRP A 255 13.53 -10.21 -4.80
C TRP A 255 12.15 -9.83 -5.34
N ALA A 256 12.01 -9.65 -6.66
CA ALA A 256 10.73 -9.30 -7.25
C ALA A 256 9.67 -10.40 -7.12
N LYS A 257 10.04 -11.62 -6.72
CA LYS A 257 9.07 -12.70 -6.41
C LYS A 257 8.70 -12.75 -4.93
N MET A 258 9.35 -11.94 -4.09
CA MET A 258 9.13 -11.95 -2.65
C MET A 258 7.90 -11.15 -2.26
N ASP A 259 7.42 -10.20 -3.06
CA ASP A 259 6.26 -9.35 -2.75
C ASP A 259 5.29 -9.28 -3.92
N ILE A 260 3.97 -9.30 -3.65
CA ILE A 260 2.92 -9.35 -4.68
C ILE A 260 2.98 -8.18 -5.67
N ASP A 261 3.36 -6.99 -5.22
CA ASP A 261 3.43 -5.80 -6.07
C ASP A 261 4.55 -5.96 -7.09
N THR A 262 5.72 -6.37 -6.62
CA THR A 262 6.89 -6.62 -7.49
C THR A 262 6.73 -7.89 -8.33
N LEU A 263 5.98 -8.89 -7.84
CA LEU A 263 5.71 -10.12 -8.56
C LEU A 263 4.82 -9.87 -9.76
N SER A 264 3.82 -9.00 -9.63
CA SER A 264 2.97 -8.60 -10.76
C SER A 264 3.81 -8.02 -11.90
N LEU A 265 4.80 -7.17 -11.58
CA LEU A 265 5.74 -6.61 -12.55
C LEU A 265 6.71 -7.64 -13.11
N HIS A 266 7.23 -8.54 -12.27
CA HIS A 266 8.09 -9.61 -12.74
C HIS A 266 7.37 -10.50 -13.75
N ASN A 267 6.10 -10.85 -13.50
CA ASN A 267 5.29 -11.67 -14.38
C ASN A 267 5.15 -11.05 -15.78
N LEU A 268 5.02 -9.71 -15.88
CA LEU A 268 5.00 -9.00 -17.16
C LEU A 268 6.29 -9.14 -17.97
N LEU A 269 7.43 -9.46 -17.34
CA LEU A 269 8.70 -9.69 -18.02
C LEU A 269 8.84 -11.12 -18.56
N VAL A 270 8.15 -12.10 -17.97
CA VAL A 270 8.36 -13.53 -18.27
C VAL A 270 7.20 -14.19 -19.00
N VAL A 271 5.99 -13.65 -18.91
CA VAL A 271 4.82 -14.23 -19.58
C VAL A 271 5.03 -14.17 -21.10
N LYS A 272 4.87 -15.33 -21.76
CA LYS A 272 4.79 -15.44 -23.21
C LYS A 272 3.40 -14.96 -23.62
N GLU A 273 3.35 -13.91 -24.43
CA GLU A 273 2.11 -13.25 -24.82
C GLU A 273 1.55 -13.86 -26.11
N ASN A 274 0.24 -13.70 -26.30
CA ASN A 274 -0.40 -14.01 -27.58
C ASN A 274 -0.18 -12.84 -28.54
N GLU A 275 0.89 -12.91 -29.35
CA GLU A 275 1.27 -11.87 -30.32
C GLU A 275 0.22 -11.64 -31.42
N ASN A 276 -0.81 -12.49 -31.51
CA ASN A 276 -1.87 -12.38 -32.51
C ASN A 276 -2.82 -11.18 -32.29
N LEU A 277 -2.73 -10.47 -31.15
CA LEU A 277 -3.49 -9.25 -30.89
C LEU A 277 -2.73 -8.01 -31.34
N ASN A 278 -2.99 -7.55 -32.57
CA ASN A 278 -2.37 -6.39 -33.23
C ASN A 278 -2.78 -5.01 -32.67
N PHE A 279 -3.07 -4.90 -31.37
CA PHE A 279 -3.45 -3.63 -30.75
C PHE A 279 -2.25 -2.81 -30.24
N VAL A 280 -1.11 -3.46 -30.02
CA VAL A 280 0.12 -2.86 -29.49
C VAL A 280 1.31 -3.46 -30.25
N SER A 281 2.23 -2.63 -30.71
CA SER A 281 3.37 -3.08 -31.51
C SER A 281 4.43 -3.81 -30.68
N LEU A 282 5.24 -4.66 -31.33
CA LEU A 282 6.37 -5.35 -30.69
C LEU A 282 7.37 -4.35 -30.08
N GLU A 283 7.62 -3.22 -30.75
CA GLU A 283 8.51 -2.18 -30.24
C GLU A 283 7.96 -1.51 -28.97
N GLN A 284 6.65 -1.28 -28.89
CA GLN A 284 6.02 -0.79 -27.66
C GLN A 284 6.16 -1.80 -26.52
N ARG A 285 6.01 -3.10 -26.80
CA ARG A 285 6.18 -4.18 -25.82
C ARG A 285 7.61 -4.26 -25.30
N LYS A 286 8.61 -4.25 -26.18
CA LYS A 286 10.04 -4.20 -25.81
C LYS A 286 10.34 -2.98 -24.94
N SER A 287 9.87 -1.80 -25.34
CA SER A 287 10.08 -0.55 -24.58
C SER A 287 9.45 -0.62 -23.18
N GLU A 288 8.24 -1.16 -23.05
CA GLU A 288 7.58 -1.27 -21.74
C GLU A 288 8.28 -2.31 -20.84
N ARG A 289 8.71 -3.46 -21.38
CA ARG A 289 9.51 -4.44 -20.61
C ARG A 289 10.80 -3.84 -20.09
N GLN A 290 11.50 -3.06 -20.92
CA GLN A 290 12.71 -2.37 -20.50
C GLN A 290 12.44 -1.38 -19.35
N LYS A 291 11.37 -0.59 -19.44
CA LYS A 291 10.95 0.33 -18.36
C LYS A 291 10.60 -0.40 -17.07
N ILE A 292 9.92 -1.55 -17.17
CA ILE A 292 9.59 -2.38 -16.00
C ILE A 292 10.88 -2.90 -15.36
N LEU A 293 11.82 -3.42 -16.14
CA LEU A 293 13.11 -3.91 -15.65
C LEU A 293 13.94 -2.81 -14.96
N GLU A 294 13.99 -1.62 -15.55
CA GLU A 294 14.66 -0.45 -14.95
C GLU A 294 14.01 -0.04 -13.63
N SER A 295 12.67 -0.01 -13.58
CA SER A 295 11.91 0.28 -12.36
C SER A 295 12.20 -0.76 -11.26
N LEU A 296 12.15 -2.06 -11.59
CA LEU A 296 12.45 -3.14 -10.65
C LEU A 296 13.89 -3.07 -10.15
N THR A 297 14.84 -2.80 -11.04
CA THR A 297 16.27 -2.68 -10.67
C THR A 297 16.50 -1.50 -9.73
N ARG A 298 15.85 -0.37 -9.97
CA ARG A 298 15.94 0.81 -9.10
C ARG A 298 15.35 0.55 -7.72
N ARG A 299 14.14 -0.05 -7.68
CA ARG A 299 13.47 -0.41 -6.43
C ARG A 299 14.28 -1.43 -5.65
N TYR A 300 14.79 -2.47 -6.31
CA TYR A 300 15.68 -3.47 -5.72
C TYR A 300 16.86 -2.83 -4.99
N LYS A 301 17.60 -1.93 -5.65
CA LYS A 301 18.76 -1.25 -5.04
C LYS A 301 18.38 -0.48 -3.76
N SER A 302 17.28 0.26 -3.81
CA SER A 302 16.81 1.05 -2.66
C SER A 302 16.28 0.16 -1.54
N ASP A 303 15.50 -0.86 -1.88
CA ASP A 303 14.78 -1.69 -0.93
C ASP A 303 15.69 -2.71 -0.24
N VAL A 304 16.60 -3.35 -0.97
CA VAL A 304 17.59 -4.27 -0.37
C VAL A 304 18.47 -3.55 0.64
N GLU A 305 18.94 -2.33 0.35
CA GLU A 305 19.73 -1.57 1.31
C GLU A 305 18.93 -1.18 2.56
N ARG A 306 17.65 -0.81 2.38
CA ARG A 306 16.71 -0.58 3.50
C ARG A 306 16.52 -1.85 4.34
N LEU A 307 16.24 -2.98 3.70
CA LEU A 307 16.03 -4.27 4.36
C LEU A 307 17.29 -4.76 5.07
N LYS A 308 18.48 -4.66 4.47
CA LYS A 308 19.77 -4.97 5.11
C LYS A 308 19.94 -4.23 6.43
N LYS A 309 19.70 -2.91 6.41
CA LYS A 309 19.78 -2.05 7.60
C LYS A 309 18.72 -2.43 8.63
N GLY A 310 17.48 -2.60 8.20
CA GLY A 310 16.35 -2.97 9.07
C GLY A 310 16.57 -4.32 9.76
N TYR A 311 16.88 -5.38 9.01
CA TYR A 311 17.14 -6.70 9.56
C TYR A 311 18.38 -6.75 10.46
N THR A 312 19.44 -6.00 10.13
CA THR A 312 20.60 -5.86 11.02
C THR A 312 20.20 -5.20 12.34
N LYS A 313 19.43 -4.11 12.28
CA LYS A 313 18.93 -3.38 13.44
C LYS A 313 18.08 -4.30 14.32
N ILE A 314 17.07 -4.96 13.75
CA ILE A 314 16.17 -5.86 14.48
C ILE A 314 16.92 -7.05 15.06
N LEU A 315 17.86 -7.65 14.34
CA LEU A 315 18.67 -8.76 14.86
C LEU A 315 19.46 -8.34 16.11
N SER A 316 20.08 -7.15 16.08
CA SER A 316 20.80 -6.60 17.25
C SER A 316 19.86 -6.41 18.44
N PHE A 317 18.70 -5.77 18.25
CA PHE A 317 17.69 -5.60 19.31
C PHE A 317 17.21 -6.95 19.87
N SER A 318 16.97 -7.91 18.99
CA SER A 318 16.47 -9.22 19.38
C SER A 318 17.49 -10.01 20.20
N ILE A 319 18.79 -9.92 19.87
CA ILE A 319 19.87 -10.53 20.66
C ILE A 319 19.98 -9.88 22.03
N LEU A 320 19.89 -8.55 22.11
CA LEU A 320 19.86 -7.83 23.38
C LEU A 320 18.68 -8.31 24.23
N SER A 321 17.49 -8.39 23.63
CA SER A 321 16.26 -8.81 24.32
C SER A 321 16.30 -10.23 24.89
N LYS A 322 17.16 -11.10 24.35
CA LYS A 322 17.35 -12.47 24.86
C LYS A 322 18.35 -12.54 26.02
N LYS A 323 19.34 -11.63 26.08
CA LYS A 323 20.42 -11.68 27.08
C LYS A 323 20.01 -11.20 28.47
N ILE A 324 18.81 -10.62 28.62
CA ILE A 324 18.32 -10.16 29.92
C ILE A 324 17.82 -11.36 30.72
N THR A 325 18.68 -11.85 31.60
CA THR A 325 18.35 -12.82 32.67
C THR A 325 17.77 -12.15 33.91
N SER A 326 17.73 -10.81 33.98
CA SER A 326 17.13 -10.11 35.11
C SER A 326 15.61 -10.14 35.00
N LYS A 327 14.95 -10.72 36.01
CA LYS A 327 13.48 -10.77 36.13
C LYS A 327 12.82 -9.39 36.19
N ASN A 328 13.60 -8.33 36.37
CA ASN A 328 13.14 -6.94 36.40
C ASN A 328 13.96 -6.10 35.41
N LEU A 329 13.27 -5.26 34.64
CA LEU A 329 13.86 -4.18 33.87
C LEU A 329 14.08 -3.00 34.82
N LEU A 330 15.31 -2.50 34.92
CA LEU A 330 15.60 -1.30 35.72
C LEU A 330 15.09 -0.07 34.98
N LYS A 331 14.27 0.74 35.67
CA LYS A 331 13.80 2.03 35.16
C LYS A 331 15.00 2.96 34.97
N ILE A 332 15.24 3.42 33.75
CA ILE A 332 16.30 4.39 33.45
C ILE A 332 15.67 5.79 33.47
N SER A 333 16.24 6.72 34.23
CA SER A 333 15.75 8.10 34.35
C SER A 333 16.19 9.01 33.19
N ASP A 334 17.39 8.78 32.63
CA ASP A 334 17.93 9.54 31.49
C ASP A 334 18.63 8.62 30.49
N LEU A 335 18.42 8.84 29.20
CA LEU A 335 18.95 8.01 28.10
C LEU A 335 20.45 8.31 27.84
N PRO A 336 21.38 7.34 27.98
CA PRO A 336 22.76 7.49 27.53
C PRO A 336 22.89 7.41 26.00
N ASP A 337 24.02 7.86 25.45
CA ASP A 337 24.31 7.77 24.02
C ASP A 337 24.37 6.31 23.51
N ALA A 338 23.93 6.07 22.27
CA ALA A 338 23.89 4.76 21.61
C ALA A 338 25.24 4.03 21.58
N GLN A 339 26.36 4.75 21.50
CA GLN A 339 27.70 4.16 21.56
C GLN A 339 28.04 3.64 22.97
N VAL A 340 27.55 4.30 24.02
CA VAL A 340 27.73 3.89 25.42
C VAL A 340 26.90 2.64 25.73
N LEU A 341 25.69 2.56 25.18
CA LEU A 341 24.77 1.42 25.33
C LEU A 341 25.30 0.14 24.66
N SER A 342 26.01 0.26 23.54
CA SER A 342 26.64 -0.88 22.87
C SER A 342 27.73 -1.59 23.70
N LYS A 343 28.30 -0.88 24.69
CA LYS A 343 29.40 -1.37 25.54
C LYS A 343 28.95 -1.87 26.91
N THR A 344 27.74 -1.53 27.36
CA THR A 344 27.31 -1.71 28.75
C THR A 344 26.44 -2.95 29.00
N GLY A 345 25.97 -3.63 27.95
CA GLY A 345 25.18 -4.86 28.09
C GLY A 345 23.75 -4.67 28.62
N TYR A 346 23.31 -3.41 28.78
CA TYR A 346 21.94 -3.08 29.14
C TYR A 346 20.99 -3.19 27.94
N GLU A 347 19.74 -3.53 28.24
CA GLU A 347 18.68 -3.50 27.25
C GLU A 347 18.35 -2.05 26.88
N TYR A 348 18.41 -1.76 25.58
CA TYR A 348 17.97 -0.50 25.01
C TYR A 348 16.75 -0.75 24.14
N TRP A 349 15.65 -0.09 24.46
CA TRP A 349 14.51 0.07 23.56
C TRP A 349 14.39 1.57 23.30
N THR A 350 14.44 1.98 22.03
CA THR A 350 14.32 3.39 21.66
C THR A 350 13.01 3.95 22.21
N LYS A 351 13.13 4.81 23.23
CA LYS A 351 12.19 5.92 23.42
C LYS A 351 12.99 7.19 23.18
N LYS A 352 13.27 7.48 21.91
CA LYS A 352 13.44 8.87 21.53
C LYS A 352 12.05 9.40 21.25
N ASP A 353 11.75 10.58 21.78
CA ASP A 353 10.55 11.35 21.43
C ASP A 353 10.47 11.67 19.92
N LEU A 354 11.45 11.24 19.11
CA LEU A 354 11.50 11.29 17.65
C LEU A 354 12.31 10.08 17.14
N GLU A 355 11.67 8.93 16.93
CA GLU A 355 12.12 7.97 15.91
C GLU A 355 11.14 8.12 14.75
N GLU A 356 11.57 8.89 13.74
CA GLU A 356 10.82 9.08 12.50
C GLU A 356 10.70 7.73 11.79
N TRP A 357 9.45 7.32 11.61
CA TRP A 357 9.12 6.39 10.57
C TRP A 357 9.32 7.07 9.21
N LEU A 358 9.78 6.28 8.23
CA LEU A 358 9.79 6.69 6.82
C LEU A 358 8.38 6.71 6.20
N ASP A 359 7.34 6.42 6.99
CA ASP A 359 5.92 6.64 6.71
C ASP A 359 5.27 7.56 7.76
N GLU A 360 5.57 8.84 7.60
CA GLU A 360 4.80 10.09 7.88
C GLU A 360 4.02 10.32 9.20
N ILE A 361 3.71 9.36 10.08
CA ILE A 361 2.76 9.65 11.19
C ILE A 361 3.10 8.94 12.51
N GLY A 362 4.05 9.51 13.26
CA GLY A 362 3.98 9.51 14.73
C GLY A 362 5.16 8.90 15.49
N SER A 363 5.37 9.42 16.71
CA SER A 363 6.46 9.06 17.65
C SER A 363 5.96 8.15 18.80
N GLN A 364 6.85 7.27 19.30
CA GLN A 364 6.52 6.00 19.97
C GLN A 364 6.49 6.04 21.53
N TYR A 365 5.78 5.09 22.16
CA TYR A 365 5.74 4.86 23.63
C TYR A 365 5.82 3.37 24.03
N TYR A 366 6.43 3.10 25.19
CA TYR A 366 6.58 1.77 25.82
C TYR A 366 5.31 1.32 26.57
N ILE A 367 4.90 0.05 26.41
CA ILE A 367 3.78 -0.57 27.15
C ILE A 367 4.29 -1.75 28.01
N GLY A 368 4.68 -1.44 29.25
CA GLY A 368 4.51 -2.31 30.43
C GLY A 368 5.64 -3.30 30.78
N ASP A 369 5.64 -3.68 32.07
CA ASP A 369 6.58 -4.63 32.69
C ASP A 369 6.40 -6.07 32.19
N SER A 370 7.53 -6.76 31.98
CA SER A 370 7.59 -8.19 31.70
C SER A 370 7.27 -8.98 32.98
N LYS A 371 6.19 -9.78 32.98
CA LYS A 371 5.74 -10.59 34.14
C LYS A 371 6.33 -12.01 34.19
N CYS A 372 7.31 -12.33 33.35
CA CYS A 372 7.91 -13.66 33.35
C CYS A 372 8.75 -13.85 34.63
N GLN A 373 8.22 -14.59 35.59
CA GLN A 373 8.91 -15.00 36.82
C GLN A 373 9.91 -16.12 36.56
#